data_AF-A0A8D0AJG1-F1
#
_entry.id   AF-A0A8D0AJG1-F1
#
_cell.length_a   1.000
_cell.length_b   1.000
_cell.length_c   1.000
_cell.angle_alpha   90.00
_cell.angle_beta   90.00
_cell.angle_gamma   90.00
#
_symmetry.space_group_name_H-M   'P 1'
#
loop_
_entity.id
_entity.type
_entity.pdbx_description
1 polymer ?
#
loop_
_entity_poly.entity_id
_entity_poly.type
_entity_poly.pdbx_seq_one_letter_code
_entity_poly.pdbx_strand_id
1 'polypeptide(L)'
;MSRSPERISSYRRHFEDSSSSSYQVRVSSPSPTRRDTRHASAGYSCRAGVSGMRVDVSAGALVCVGPSGEPPIDLDVAAAENHEFLNTRTTERQEMIVLNDRLAVYIDKVRSLEQQNKLLEAEIEAYQNRFENPSGLRLLYEEQLRELKKIADQMRAQRDISLAAKESTAAQLEAIKIKYEEAVELRRKAELDIEAFRPDVDKATSSRIALEKKLEQLEVEIEFLKRVHQQEIDELMKQIYSAHASAQSAFTLPDLAAALKQIQTQYDDIAAKNLQEMDSWYKNKFEGLTSKTSRHVDKVRSIRNEIAGAKKDIQSKDRELDALRSKNEALEARIRETQENHKKELEDLVHTCARIEALQFELKSYKEKIALHLREYQDLLNVKMALEIEITTYRKLIEGEDLRLSGMMQTLSLTSCSVSAIGGGMSFSGGSMGGGASIQLFGGPTSFMWLLQPSAFSFLPCRTVKNEDDVLEMDHQEQTYTITGAADDSDEE
;
A
#
# COMPACT_ATOMS: atom_id res chain seq x y z
N MET A 1 -11.58 -68.12 -1.46
CA MET A 1 -11.25 -67.16 -0.36
C MET A 1 -10.24 -66.18 -0.95
N SER A 2 -10.28 -64.86 -0.72
CA SER A 2 -11.01 -64.09 0.31
C SER A 2 -11.65 -62.83 -0.29
N ARG A 3 -12.71 -62.30 0.33
CA ARG A 3 -13.27 -60.96 0.02
C ARG A 3 -12.84 -59.98 1.10
N SER A 4 -12.51 -58.74 0.72
CA SER A 4 -12.67 -57.54 1.56
C SER A 4 -12.85 -56.30 0.65
N PRO A 5 -13.60 -55.26 1.06
CA PRO A 5 -13.98 -54.16 0.17
C PRO A 5 -13.22 -52.85 0.45
N GLU A 6 -13.22 -51.96 -0.54
CA GLU A 6 -12.65 -50.61 -0.45
C GLU A 6 -13.47 -49.71 0.49
N ARG A 7 -12.80 -48.84 1.24
CA ARG A 7 -13.46 -47.81 2.07
C ARG A 7 -13.83 -46.59 1.22
N ILE A 8 -15.10 -46.43 0.92
CA ILE A 8 -15.63 -45.19 0.35
C ILE A 8 -15.58 -44.09 1.42
N SER A 9 -14.70 -43.09 1.23
CA SER A 9 -14.68 -41.89 2.08
C SER A 9 -15.80 -40.94 1.67
N SER A 10 -16.63 -40.53 2.63
CA SER A 10 -17.83 -39.72 2.38
C SER A 10 -17.79 -38.38 3.09
N TYR A 11 -17.41 -37.32 2.37
CA TYR A 11 -17.70 -35.95 2.81
C TYR A 11 -18.03 -35.03 1.63
N ARG A 12 -19.30 -35.04 1.23
CA ARG A 12 -19.89 -34.10 0.28
C ARG A 12 -20.78 -33.14 1.06
N ARG A 13 -20.36 -31.87 1.22
CA ARG A 13 -21.24 -30.80 1.68
C ARG A 13 -21.43 -29.77 0.58
N HIS A 14 -22.67 -29.70 0.10
CA HIS A 14 -23.18 -28.54 -0.63
C HIS A 14 -23.49 -27.41 0.35
N PHE A 15 -23.37 -26.17 -0.10
CA PHE A 15 -24.39 -25.15 0.09
C PHE A 15 -24.42 -24.30 -1.18
N GLU A 16 -25.59 -24.12 -1.77
CA GLU A 16 -25.84 -23.26 -2.93
C GLU A 16 -26.48 -21.94 -2.49
N ASP A 17 -26.59 -21.00 -3.42
CA ASP A 17 -26.91 -19.59 -3.18
C ASP A 17 -28.33 -19.31 -2.65
N SER A 18 -28.50 -18.10 -2.14
CA SER A 18 -29.79 -17.38 -2.15
C SER A 18 -29.53 -15.88 -2.32
N SER A 19 -30.13 -15.28 -3.33
CA SER A 19 -29.89 -13.88 -3.74
C SER A 19 -31.02 -12.93 -3.30
N SER A 20 -30.75 -11.61 -3.33
CA SER A 20 -31.73 -10.51 -3.27
C SER A 20 -32.43 -10.32 -1.89
N SER A 21 -32.40 -9.16 -1.23
CA SER A 21 -32.80 -7.84 -1.74
C SER A 21 -32.63 -6.73 -0.67
N SER A 22 -32.74 -5.47 -1.12
CA SER A 22 -33.14 -4.27 -0.37
C SER A 22 -32.14 -3.54 0.55
N TYR A 23 -32.18 -2.20 0.43
CA TYR A 23 -31.45 -1.22 1.22
C TYR A 23 -32.02 -1.06 2.64
N GLN A 24 -31.19 -0.63 3.60
CA GLN A 24 -31.38 0.66 4.32
C GLN A 24 -30.08 1.07 5.02
N VAL A 25 -29.54 2.24 4.68
CA VAL A 25 -28.47 2.89 5.46
C VAL A 25 -29.13 3.76 6.53
N ARG A 26 -28.73 3.60 7.79
CA ARG A 26 -29.03 4.55 8.87
C ARG A 26 -27.75 4.94 9.60
N VAL A 27 -27.33 6.18 9.41
CA VAL A 27 -26.29 6.82 10.21
C VAL A 27 -26.95 7.45 11.44
N SER A 28 -26.25 7.48 12.58
CA SER A 28 -26.69 8.21 13.78
C SER A 28 -25.51 8.85 14.49
N SER A 29 -25.74 10.05 15.03
CA SER A 29 -24.72 11.07 15.26
C SER A 29 -23.91 10.91 16.55
N PRO A 30 -22.65 11.37 16.59
CA PRO A 30 -21.95 11.74 17.82
C PRO A 30 -22.52 13.05 18.40
N SER A 31 -22.50 13.18 19.74
CA SER A 31 -22.84 14.42 20.46
C SER A 31 -21.59 15.29 20.73
N PRO A 32 -21.73 16.60 21.00
CA PRO A 32 -20.63 17.56 20.82
C PRO A 32 -19.65 17.64 22.00
N THR A 33 -18.40 17.98 21.69
CA THR A 33 -17.37 18.31 22.68
C THR A 33 -17.45 19.78 23.11
N ARG A 34 -17.30 20.01 24.42
CA ARG A 34 -17.39 21.32 25.06
C ARG A 34 -16.10 22.14 24.83
N ARG A 35 -16.25 23.38 24.35
CA ARG A 35 -15.18 24.38 24.35
C ARG A 35 -15.10 25.05 25.72
N ASP A 36 -13.90 25.08 26.28
CA ASP A 36 -13.49 26.06 27.29
C ASP A 36 -12.09 26.56 26.87
N THR A 37 -11.85 27.87 26.97
CA THR A 37 -10.59 28.49 26.52
C THR A 37 -10.21 29.58 27.52
N ARG A 38 -9.05 29.43 28.16
CA ARG A 38 -8.45 30.47 29.00
C ARG A 38 -7.03 30.71 28.53
N HIS A 39 -6.69 31.97 28.32
CA HIS A 39 -5.32 32.38 28.07
C HIS A 39 -4.55 32.38 29.40
N ALA A 40 -3.31 31.88 29.36
CA ALA A 40 -2.35 32.13 30.43
C ALA A 40 -1.68 33.48 30.19
N SER A 41 -1.41 34.21 31.28
CA SER A 41 -0.54 35.38 31.28
C SER A 41 0.92 34.96 31.17
N ALA A 42 1.73 35.76 30.48
CA ALA A 42 3.15 35.89 30.76
C ALA A 42 3.36 37.28 31.38
N GLY A 43 4.04 37.35 32.52
CA GLY A 43 4.38 38.59 33.21
C GLY A 43 5.89 38.81 33.21
N TYR A 44 6.34 39.97 33.69
CA TYR A 44 7.76 40.29 33.83
C TYR A 44 8.01 41.26 34.99
N SER A 45 8.68 40.73 36.02
CA SER A 45 9.74 41.38 36.80
C SER A 45 10.56 42.42 35.99
N CYS A 46 11.15 43.49 36.57
CA CYS A 46 11.48 43.72 37.98
C CYS A 46 11.88 45.19 38.26
N ARG A 47 12.27 45.44 39.53
CA ARG A 47 13.10 46.54 40.10
C ARG A 47 12.42 47.80 40.66
N ALA A 48 13.01 48.25 41.77
CA ALA A 48 12.79 49.54 42.42
C ALA A 48 13.99 50.48 42.17
N GLY A 49 13.75 51.79 42.27
CA GLY A 49 14.79 52.81 42.29
C GLY A 49 14.45 53.86 43.35
N VAL A 50 15.44 54.26 44.15
CA VAL A 50 15.25 55.23 45.26
C VAL A 50 15.80 56.59 44.85
N SER A 51 14.98 57.63 45.01
CA SER A 51 15.43 59.01 45.24
C SER A 51 14.31 59.77 45.94
N GLY A 52 14.65 60.52 46.99
CA GLY A 52 13.71 61.40 47.69
C GLY A 52 13.94 62.86 47.31
N MET A 53 12.97 63.71 47.63
CA MET A 53 13.15 65.16 47.68
C MET A 53 12.54 65.70 48.97
N ARG A 54 13.07 66.81 49.49
CA ARG A 54 12.62 67.44 50.73
C ARG A 54 11.45 68.39 50.46
N VAL A 55 10.64 68.65 51.48
CA VAL A 55 9.59 69.68 51.46
C VAL A 55 9.99 70.76 52.45
N ASP A 56 10.34 71.94 51.95
CA ASP A 56 10.52 73.13 52.77
C ASP A 56 9.17 73.87 52.91
N VAL A 57 8.86 74.33 54.13
CA VAL A 57 7.63 75.07 54.44
C VAL A 57 7.98 76.54 54.64
N SER A 58 7.57 77.39 53.70
CA SER A 58 7.70 78.85 53.82
C SER A 58 6.36 79.49 54.20
N ALA A 59 6.26 79.95 55.45
CA ALA A 59 5.13 80.76 55.91
C ALA A 59 5.37 82.24 55.54
N GLY A 60 4.69 82.72 54.50
CA GLY A 60 4.77 84.12 54.05
C GLY A 60 3.59 84.96 54.55
N ALA A 61 3.74 85.62 55.69
CA ALA A 61 2.82 86.68 56.12
C ALA A 61 3.32 88.03 55.60
N LEU A 62 2.52 88.71 54.76
CA LEU A 62 2.87 90.02 54.20
C LEU A 62 1.81 91.07 54.58
N VAL A 63 2.27 92.16 55.17
CA VAL A 63 1.47 93.37 55.42
C VAL A 63 1.68 94.34 54.26
N CYS A 64 0.60 94.97 53.78
CA CYS A 64 0.64 96.13 52.88
C CYS A 64 -0.38 97.19 53.33
N VAL A 65 -0.18 98.45 52.92
CA VAL A 65 -0.78 99.63 53.56
C VAL A 65 -1.43 100.57 52.53
N GLY A 66 -2.73 100.83 52.73
CA GLY A 66 -3.48 101.92 52.10
C GLY A 66 -3.80 101.77 50.59
N PRO A 67 -4.50 102.75 49.98
CA PRO A 67 -5.03 103.99 50.55
C PRO A 67 -6.58 104.10 50.51
N SER A 68 -7.08 105.29 50.86
CA SER A 68 -8.48 105.74 50.93
C SER A 68 -9.36 105.56 49.68
N GLY A 69 -10.66 105.23 49.87
CA GLY A 69 -11.72 105.49 48.88
C GLY A 69 -12.97 104.60 48.99
N GLU A 70 -13.93 104.93 49.86
CA GLU A 70 -15.24 104.24 49.95
C GLU A 70 -16.23 104.72 48.86
N PRO A 71 -17.17 103.85 48.45
CA PRO A 71 -18.55 103.94 48.95
C PRO A 71 -18.92 102.75 49.87
N PRO A 72 -19.99 102.86 50.69
CA PRO A 72 -20.26 101.91 51.77
C PRO A 72 -20.64 100.51 51.27
N ILE A 73 -19.97 99.50 51.84
CA ILE A 73 -20.29 98.08 51.68
C ILE A 73 -21.20 97.66 52.84
N ASP A 74 -22.27 96.92 52.55
CA ASP A 74 -23.17 96.39 53.58
C ASP A 74 -22.54 95.18 54.29
N LEU A 75 -22.19 95.36 55.57
CA LEU A 75 -21.32 94.46 56.32
C LEU A 75 -22.02 93.14 56.72
N ASP A 76 -23.34 93.15 56.93
CA ASP A 76 -24.08 91.94 57.32
C ASP A 76 -24.22 90.96 56.15
N VAL A 77 -24.33 91.45 54.92
CA VAL A 77 -24.35 90.62 53.70
C VAL A 77 -23.00 89.94 53.50
N ALA A 78 -21.91 90.71 53.55
CA ALA A 78 -20.55 90.18 53.42
C ALA A 78 -20.17 89.20 54.55
N ALA A 79 -20.73 89.36 55.76
CA ALA A 79 -20.55 88.42 56.86
C ALA A 79 -21.29 87.09 56.61
N ALA A 80 -22.50 87.12 56.05
CA ALA A 80 -23.24 85.92 55.68
C ALA A 80 -22.53 85.13 54.56
N GLU A 81 -22.13 85.81 53.48
CA GLU A 81 -21.38 85.21 52.37
C GLU A 81 -20.07 84.56 52.82
N ASN A 82 -19.35 85.17 53.78
CA ASN A 82 -18.12 84.62 54.34
C ASN A 82 -18.39 83.37 55.21
N HIS A 83 -19.49 83.34 55.98
CA HIS A 83 -19.90 82.12 56.69
C HIS A 83 -20.29 80.99 55.72
N GLU A 84 -20.99 81.28 54.63
CA GLU A 84 -21.29 80.28 53.60
C GLU A 84 -20.01 79.78 52.90
N PHE A 85 -19.06 80.66 52.59
CA PHE A 85 -17.75 80.30 52.04
C PHE A 85 -16.91 79.43 52.98
N LEU A 86 -16.96 79.67 54.30
CA LEU A 86 -16.29 78.82 55.29
C LEU A 86 -16.98 77.45 55.42
N ASN A 87 -18.30 77.39 55.26
CA ASN A 87 -19.04 76.13 55.23
C ASN A 87 -18.74 75.32 53.96
N THR A 88 -18.76 75.92 52.76
CA THR A 88 -18.40 75.21 51.51
C THR A 88 -16.95 74.73 51.54
N ARG A 89 -16.01 75.58 51.97
CA ARG A 89 -14.58 75.21 52.13
C ARG A 89 -14.36 74.08 53.15
N THR A 90 -15.21 73.94 54.16
CA THR A 90 -15.11 72.83 55.13
C THR A 90 -15.80 71.56 54.63
N THR A 91 -16.89 71.64 53.86
CA THR A 91 -17.46 70.47 53.17
C THR A 91 -16.54 69.95 52.07
N GLU A 92 -15.98 70.82 51.21
CA GLU A 92 -14.97 70.48 50.20
C GLU A 92 -13.75 69.78 50.83
N ARG A 93 -13.26 70.31 51.96
CA ARG A 93 -12.17 69.69 52.72
C ARG A 93 -12.54 68.29 53.20
N GLN A 94 -13.77 68.09 53.68
CA GLN A 94 -14.23 66.79 54.17
C GLN A 94 -14.44 65.78 53.01
N GLU A 95 -14.95 66.23 51.87
CA GLU A 95 -15.05 65.42 50.65
C GLU A 95 -13.65 65.03 50.12
N MET A 96 -12.69 65.96 50.14
CA MET A 96 -11.30 65.66 49.82
C MET A 96 -10.65 64.69 50.81
N ILE A 97 -11.02 64.68 52.09
CA ILE A 97 -10.58 63.66 53.05
C ILE A 97 -11.16 62.29 52.67
N VAL A 98 -12.48 62.19 52.47
CA VAL A 98 -13.15 60.94 52.07
C VAL A 98 -12.62 60.40 50.73
N LEU A 99 -12.29 61.28 49.78
CA LEU A 99 -11.68 60.93 48.51
C LEU A 99 -10.24 60.40 48.70
N ASN A 100 -9.44 61.03 49.57
CA ASN A 100 -8.09 60.58 49.89
C ASN A 100 -8.09 59.24 50.65
N ASP A 101 -9.00 59.02 51.60
CA ASP A 101 -9.18 57.74 52.30
C ASP A 101 -9.54 56.63 51.30
N ARG A 102 -10.44 56.93 50.35
CA ARG A 102 -10.81 56.00 49.27
C ARG A 102 -9.63 55.75 48.31
N LEU A 103 -8.80 56.75 48.01
CA LEU A 103 -7.58 56.58 47.24
C LEU A 103 -6.54 55.72 47.97
N ALA A 104 -6.39 55.85 49.30
CA ALA A 104 -5.54 55.00 50.11
C ALA A 104 -5.98 53.52 50.03
N VAL A 105 -7.29 53.25 50.16
CA VAL A 105 -7.86 51.90 49.97
C VAL A 105 -7.60 51.36 48.55
N TYR A 106 -7.67 52.20 47.52
CA TYR A 106 -7.30 51.77 46.15
C TYR A 106 -5.80 51.52 46.00
N ILE A 107 -4.92 52.32 46.60
CA ILE A 107 -3.46 52.11 46.58
C ILE A 107 -3.09 50.80 47.25
N ASP A 108 -3.65 50.49 48.42
CA ASP A 108 -3.41 49.22 49.10
C ASP A 108 -4.04 48.04 48.37
N LYS A 109 -5.18 48.23 47.68
CA LYS A 109 -5.71 47.21 46.78
C LYS A 109 -4.79 46.96 45.58
N VAL A 110 -4.23 47.99 44.96
CA VAL A 110 -3.23 47.85 43.87
C VAL A 110 -1.99 47.11 44.39
N ARG A 111 -1.42 47.50 45.53
CA ARG A 111 -0.30 46.80 46.18
C ARG A 111 -0.61 45.31 46.42
N SER A 112 -1.82 44.97 46.89
CA SER A 112 -2.23 43.58 47.08
C SER A 112 -2.29 42.79 45.77
N LEU A 113 -2.73 43.43 44.67
CA LEU A 113 -2.81 42.81 43.35
C LEU A 113 -1.43 42.67 42.70
N GLU A 114 -0.53 43.65 42.86
CA GLU A 114 0.86 43.52 42.46
C GLU A 114 1.57 42.38 43.17
N GLN A 115 1.35 42.22 44.48
CA GLN A 115 1.92 41.12 45.26
C GLN A 115 1.35 39.77 44.80
N GLN A 116 0.05 39.68 44.53
CA GLN A 116 -0.58 38.48 43.96
C GLN A 116 -0.03 38.15 42.55
N ASN A 117 0.12 39.14 41.68
CA ASN A 117 0.70 38.95 40.34
C ASN A 117 2.15 38.46 40.41
N LYS A 118 3.00 39.05 41.29
CA LYS A 118 4.40 38.61 41.48
C LYS A 118 4.50 37.17 41.98
N LEU A 119 3.54 36.70 42.79
CA LEU A 119 3.46 35.29 43.19
C LEU A 119 3.03 34.38 42.04
N LEU A 120 2.06 34.79 41.23
CA LEU A 120 1.62 34.05 40.04
C LEU A 120 2.70 33.99 38.95
N GLU A 121 3.48 35.06 38.75
CA GLU A 121 4.65 35.07 37.85
C GLU A 121 5.68 34.03 38.29
N ALA A 122 6.07 34.03 39.57
CA ALA A 122 7.02 33.06 40.12
C ALA A 122 6.49 31.61 40.08
N GLU A 123 5.18 31.41 40.25
CA GLU A 123 4.54 30.09 40.09
C GLU A 123 4.57 29.62 38.63
N ILE A 124 4.28 30.50 37.67
CA ILE A 124 4.37 30.20 36.23
C ILE A 124 5.81 29.86 35.82
N GLU A 125 6.81 30.64 36.24
CA GLU A 125 8.22 30.35 36.00
C GLU A 125 8.63 28.99 36.61
N ALA A 126 8.18 28.68 37.84
CA ALA A 126 8.45 27.41 38.50
C ALA A 126 7.77 26.21 37.80
N TYR A 127 6.61 26.41 37.17
CA TYR A 127 5.99 25.38 36.33
C TYR A 127 6.72 25.21 34.99
N GLN A 128 7.05 26.30 34.29
CA GLN A 128 7.79 26.24 33.01
C GLN A 128 9.11 25.50 33.17
N ASN A 129 9.91 25.85 34.18
CA ASN A 129 11.19 25.19 34.48
C ASN A 129 11.05 23.68 34.75
N ARG A 130 9.90 23.19 35.24
CA ARG A 130 9.62 21.75 35.45
C ARG A 130 9.21 21.00 34.18
N PHE A 131 8.76 21.69 33.13
CA PHE A 131 8.41 21.09 31.85
C PHE A 131 9.54 21.20 30.81
N GLU A 132 10.31 22.30 30.85
CA GLU A 132 11.45 22.55 29.95
C GLU A 132 12.68 21.73 30.34
N ASN A 133 12.94 21.53 31.63
CA ASN A 133 13.94 20.58 32.10
C ASN A 133 13.26 19.20 32.25
N PRO A 134 13.43 18.26 31.30
CA PRO A 134 12.87 16.92 31.45
C PRO A 134 13.48 16.25 32.68
N SER A 135 12.63 15.79 33.61
CA SER A 135 13.09 15.05 34.78
C SER A 135 13.92 13.83 34.36
N GLY A 136 14.92 13.45 35.16
CA GLY A 136 15.82 12.34 34.81
C GLY A 136 15.07 11.03 34.48
N LEU A 137 13.93 10.79 35.12
CA LEU A 137 13.03 9.68 34.82
C LEU A 137 12.47 9.74 33.40
N ARG A 138 12.10 10.93 32.90
CA ARG A 138 11.64 11.12 31.52
C ARG A 138 12.75 10.84 30.51
N LEU A 139 13.97 11.32 30.77
CA LEU A 139 15.13 11.05 29.91
C LEU A 139 15.45 9.54 29.83
N LEU A 140 15.38 8.83 30.95
CA LEU A 140 15.55 7.37 30.98
C LEU A 140 14.49 6.63 30.16
N TYR A 141 13.22 7.04 30.24
CA TYR A 141 12.17 6.45 29.39
C TYR A 141 12.31 6.80 27.90
N GLU A 142 12.71 8.04 27.58
CA GLU A 142 12.99 8.44 26.19
C GLU A 142 14.20 7.68 25.61
N GLU A 143 15.18 7.31 26.44
CA GLU A 143 16.30 6.44 26.07
C GLU A 143 15.90 4.97 25.89
N GLN A 144 15.17 4.38 26.84
CA GLN A 144 14.64 3.01 26.69
C GLN A 144 13.77 2.88 25.44
N LEU A 145 12.92 3.88 25.16
CA LEU A 145 12.06 3.92 23.98
C LEU A 145 12.85 4.13 22.67
N ARG A 146 14.04 4.75 22.73
CA ARG A 146 14.98 4.85 21.60
C ARG A 146 15.66 3.52 21.31
N GLU A 147 16.12 2.80 22.33
CA GLU A 147 16.76 1.50 22.15
C GLU A 147 15.75 0.42 21.73
N LEU A 148 14.53 0.42 22.28
CA LEU A 148 13.46 -0.47 21.82
C LEU A 148 13.08 -0.24 20.35
N LYS A 149 13.10 1.00 19.86
CA LYS A 149 12.93 1.31 18.42
C LYS A 149 14.09 0.73 17.60
N LYS A 150 15.34 0.98 18.01
CA LYS A 150 16.54 0.46 17.37
C LYS A 150 16.54 -1.07 17.27
N ILE A 151 16.13 -1.78 18.33
CA ILE A 151 15.94 -3.24 18.31
C ILE A 151 14.82 -3.63 17.34
N ALA A 152 13.67 -2.94 17.35
CA ALA A 152 12.57 -3.23 16.42
C ALA A 152 12.96 -3.02 14.94
N ASP A 153 13.80 -2.03 14.63
CA ASP A 153 14.31 -1.76 13.29
C ASP A 153 15.42 -2.73 12.85
N GLN A 154 16.26 -3.20 13.79
CA GLN A 154 17.18 -4.32 13.55
C GLN A 154 16.42 -5.62 13.24
N MET A 155 15.39 -5.94 14.03
CA MET A 155 14.53 -7.11 13.80
C MET A 155 13.71 -7.00 12.50
N ARG A 156 13.39 -5.77 12.04
CA ARG A 156 12.85 -5.54 10.70
C ARG A 156 13.87 -5.92 9.63
N ALA A 157 15.04 -5.29 9.63
CA ALA A 157 16.09 -5.55 8.65
C ALA A 157 16.48 -7.05 8.58
N GLN A 158 16.61 -7.73 9.73
CA GLN A 158 16.92 -9.16 9.78
C GLN A 158 15.80 -10.02 9.17
N ARG A 159 14.53 -9.71 9.45
CA ARG A 159 13.38 -10.39 8.83
C ARG A 159 13.39 -10.19 7.32
N ASP A 160 13.60 -8.96 6.86
CA ASP A 160 13.50 -8.61 5.44
C ASP A 160 14.64 -9.25 4.62
N ILE A 161 15.85 -9.32 5.18
CA ILE A 161 16.95 -10.13 4.64
C ILE A 161 16.57 -11.62 4.61
N SER A 162 15.95 -12.16 5.66
CA SER A 162 15.54 -13.56 5.72
C SER A 162 14.40 -13.91 4.75
N LEU A 163 13.57 -12.94 4.37
CA LEU A 163 12.52 -13.09 3.36
C LEU A 163 13.13 -13.10 1.95
N ALA A 164 14.00 -12.13 1.62
CA ALA A 164 14.71 -12.11 0.35
C ALA A 164 15.55 -13.39 0.11
N ALA A 165 16.16 -13.95 1.16
CA ALA A 165 16.86 -15.23 1.08
C ALA A 165 15.92 -16.43 0.80
N LYS A 166 14.72 -16.44 1.39
CA LYS A 166 13.68 -17.45 1.12
C LYS A 166 13.08 -17.33 -0.27
N GLU A 167 12.86 -16.11 -0.74
CA GLU A 167 12.36 -15.84 -2.10
C GLU A 167 13.40 -16.25 -3.16
N SER A 168 14.67 -15.92 -2.94
CA SER A 168 15.79 -16.37 -3.80
C SER A 168 15.92 -17.90 -3.86
N THR A 169 15.84 -18.58 -2.71
CA THR A 169 15.92 -20.06 -2.68
C THR A 169 14.66 -20.72 -3.24
N ALA A 170 13.47 -20.14 -3.06
CA ALA A 170 12.25 -20.61 -3.71
C ALA A 170 12.33 -20.49 -5.24
N ALA A 171 12.78 -19.34 -5.77
CA ALA A 171 12.96 -19.15 -7.21
C ALA A 171 14.01 -20.11 -7.81
N GLN A 172 15.07 -20.44 -7.06
CA GLN A 172 16.04 -21.47 -7.47
C GLN A 172 15.41 -22.88 -7.51
N LEU A 173 14.60 -23.24 -6.52
CA LEU A 173 13.87 -24.51 -6.49
C LEU A 173 12.85 -24.61 -7.63
N GLU A 174 12.13 -23.54 -7.96
CA GLU A 174 11.22 -23.48 -9.10
C GLU A 174 11.97 -23.63 -10.43
N ALA A 175 13.11 -22.96 -10.60
CA ALA A 175 13.95 -23.09 -11.79
C ALA A 175 14.56 -24.50 -11.96
N ILE A 176 14.88 -25.19 -10.85
CA ILE A 176 15.31 -26.60 -10.87
C ILE A 176 14.13 -27.53 -11.21
N LYS A 177 12.95 -27.25 -10.64
CA LYS A 177 11.73 -28.02 -10.89
C LYS A 177 11.32 -27.96 -12.38
N ILE A 178 11.33 -26.78 -12.99
CA ILE A 178 11.03 -26.61 -14.43
C ILE A 178 11.98 -27.46 -15.28
N LYS A 179 13.29 -27.39 -15.03
CA LYS A 179 14.29 -28.21 -15.74
C LYS A 179 14.09 -29.71 -15.54
N TYR A 180 13.64 -30.13 -14.36
CA TYR A 180 13.28 -31.52 -14.08
C TYR A 180 12.03 -31.95 -14.87
N GLU A 181 10.99 -31.12 -14.93
CA GLU A 181 9.77 -31.38 -15.69
C GLU A 181 10.05 -31.43 -17.20
N GLU A 182 10.88 -30.52 -17.73
CA GLU A 182 11.41 -30.55 -19.09
C GLU A 182 12.19 -31.84 -19.39
N ALA A 183 13.10 -32.26 -18.49
CA ALA A 183 13.87 -33.49 -18.64
C ALA A 183 12.99 -34.75 -18.60
N VAL A 184 11.97 -34.79 -17.75
CA VAL A 184 10.98 -35.88 -17.70
C VAL A 184 10.13 -35.92 -18.98
N GLU A 185 9.76 -34.76 -19.54
CA GLU A 185 9.09 -34.71 -20.84
C GLU A 185 9.98 -35.21 -21.98
N LEU A 186 11.24 -34.80 -22.03
CA LEU A 186 12.20 -35.27 -23.05
C LEU A 186 12.44 -36.77 -22.93
N ARG A 187 12.56 -37.30 -21.69
CA ARG A 187 12.65 -38.74 -21.45
C ARG A 187 11.41 -39.49 -21.93
N ARG A 188 10.20 -38.97 -21.64
CA ARG A 188 8.94 -39.54 -22.14
C ARG A 188 8.86 -39.53 -23.67
N LYS A 189 9.33 -38.46 -24.33
CA LYS A 189 9.36 -38.37 -25.80
C LYS A 189 10.27 -39.46 -26.37
N ALA A 190 11.49 -39.61 -25.85
CA ALA A 190 12.40 -40.69 -26.24
C ALA A 190 11.85 -42.10 -25.94
N GLU A 191 11.16 -42.31 -24.81
CA GLU A 191 10.47 -43.59 -24.50
C GLU A 191 9.39 -43.93 -25.53
N LEU A 192 8.60 -42.93 -25.97
CA LEU A 192 7.59 -43.10 -27.01
C LEU A 192 8.21 -43.36 -28.39
N ASP A 193 9.30 -42.67 -28.74
CA ASP A 193 10.03 -42.89 -29.99
C ASP A 193 10.62 -44.31 -30.05
N ILE A 194 11.18 -44.82 -28.93
CA ILE A 194 11.70 -46.20 -28.83
C ILE A 194 10.58 -47.23 -29.04
N GLU A 195 9.42 -47.08 -28.40
CA GLU A 195 8.28 -47.99 -28.58
C GLU A 195 7.66 -47.85 -29.98
N ALA A 196 7.78 -46.68 -30.63
CA ALA A 196 7.37 -46.48 -32.02
C ALA A 196 8.31 -47.16 -33.04
N PHE A 197 9.62 -47.24 -32.77
CA PHE A 197 10.57 -47.98 -33.62
C PHE A 197 10.50 -49.50 -33.45
N ARG A 198 10.07 -49.98 -32.28
CA ARG A 198 9.90 -51.41 -31.97
C ARG A 198 9.17 -52.24 -33.05
N PRO A 199 7.98 -51.87 -33.56
CA PRO A 199 7.31 -52.61 -34.63
C PRO A 199 8.06 -52.61 -35.97
N ASP A 200 8.89 -51.60 -36.25
CA ASP A 200 9.75 -51.62 -37.45
C ASP A 200 10.97 -52.54 -37.26
N VAL A 201 11.48 -52.72 -36.03
CA VAL A 201 12.48 -53.76 -35.71
C VAL A 201 11.87 -55.17 -35.81
N ASP A 202 10.66 -55.38 -35.30
CA ASP A 202 9.94 -56.66 -35.43
C ASP A 202 9.63 -57.00 -36.90
N LYS A 203 9.31 -55.98 -37.71
CA LYS A 203 9.11 -56.09 -39.16
C LYS A 203 10.41 -56.36 -39.91
N ALA A 204 11.51 -55.71 -39.52
CA ALA A 204 12.83 -55.97 -40.10
C ALA A 204 13.31 -57.40 -39.79
N THR A 205 13.25 -57.83 -38.54
CA THR A 205 13.65 -59.19 -38.12
C THR A 205 12.78 -60.27 -38.74
N SER A 206 11.44 -60.11 -38.78
CA SER A 206 10.56 -61.05 -39.48
C SER A 206 10.81 -61.09 -40.99
N SER A 207 11.19 -59.97 -41.62
CA SER A 207 11.63 -59.96 -43.02
C SER A 207 12.97 -60.69 -43.24
N ARG A 208 13.91 -60.57 -42.29
CA ARG A 208 15.20 -61.28 -42.29
C ARG A 208 14.98 -62.79 -42.21
N ILE A 209 14.18 -63.25 -41.25
CA ILE A 209 13.80 -64.66 -41.08
C ILE A 209 13.05 -65.22 -42.30
N ALA A 210 12.25 -64.38 -42.98
CA ALA A 210 11.55 -64.75 -44.21
C ALA A 210 12.46 -64.76 -45.47
N LEU A 211 13.70 -64.28 -45.37
CA LEU A 211 14.74 -64.39 -46.39
C LEU A 211 15.72 -65.54 -46.06
N GLU A 212 16.13 -65.67 -44.80
CA GLU A 212 16.91 -66.80 -44.27
C GLU A 212 16.24 -68.14 -44.65
N LYS A 213 14.94 -68.30 -44.36
CA LYS A 213 14.19 -69.51 -44.73
C LYS A 213 14.04 -69.76 -46.24
N LYS A 214 14.19 -68.73 -47.09
CA LYS A 214 14.19 -68.91 -48.55
C LYS A 214 15.57 -69.32 -49.05
N LEU A 215 16.63 -68.82 -48.41
CA LEU A 215 18.00 -69.23 -48.67
C LEU A 215 18.15 -70.72 -48.31
N GLU A 216 17.74 -71.13 -47.10
CA GLU A 216 17.68 -72.54 -46.67
C GLU A 216 16.92 -73.43 -47.68
N GLN A 217 15.74 -72.98 -48.14
CA GLN A 217 14.93 -73.72 -49.12
C GLN A 217 15.64 -73.88 -50.48
N LEU A 218 16.27 -72.81 -50.97
CA LEU A 218 17.02 -72.83 -52.24
C LEU A 218 18.29 -73.67 -52.13
N GLU A 219 18.96 -73.70 -50.98
CA GLU A 219 20.13 -74.57 -50.74
C GLU A 219 19.72 -76.06 -50.76
N VAL A 220 18.62 -76.42 -50.07
CA VAL A 220 18.06 -77.78 -50.12
C VAL A 220 17.59 -78.17 -51.52
N GLU A 221 17.01 -77.24 -52.29
CA GLU A 221 16.64 -77.45 -53.70
C GLU A 221 17.88 -77.65 -54.59
N ILE A 222 18.93 -76.85 -54.41
CA ILE A 222 20.21 -76.99 -55.13
C ILE A 222 20.87 -78.34 -54.81
N GLU A 223 20.87 -78.79 -53.54
CA GLU A 223 21.36 -80.13 -53.20
C GLU A 223 20.50 -81.24 -53.80
N PHE A 224 19.17 -81.10 -53.77
CA PHE A 224 18.26 -82.07 -54.38
C PHE A 224 18.52 -82.20 -55.87
N LEU A 225 18.62 -81.08 -56.60
CA LEU A 225 18.96 -81.07 -58.02
C LEU A 225 20.36 -81.65 -58.28
N LYS A 226 21.37 -81.37 -57.46
CA LYS A 226 22.69 -82.03 -57.55
C LYS A 226 22.60 -83.54 -57.37
N ARG A 227 21.82 -84.02 -56.39
CA ARG A 227 21.61 -85.44 -56.12
C ARG A 227 20.85 -86.14 -57.26
N VAL A 228 19.81 -85.51 -57.80
CA VAL A 228 19.07 -86.00 -58.97
C VAL A 228 19.96 -86.04 -60.21
N HIS A 229 20.63 -84.94 -60.58
CA HIS A 229 21.52 -84.94 -61.74
C HIS A 229 22.66 -85.97 -61.62
N GLN A 230 23.22 -86.21 -60.42
CA GLN A 230 24.21 -87.27 -60.23
C GLN A 230 23.60 -88.67 -60.45
N GLN A 231 22.38 -88.91 -59.95
CA GLN A 231 21.67 -90.17 -60.18
C GLN A 231 21.33 -90.36 -61.67
N GLU A 232 20.88 -89.31 -62.36
CA GLU A 232 20.63 -89.32 -63.80
C GLU A 232 21.92 -89.55 -64.60
N ILE A 233 23.05 -88.96 -64.22
CA ILE A 233 24.35 -89.23 -64.84
C ILE A 233 24.76 -90.69 -64.61
N ASP A 234 24.66 -91.19 -63.38
CA ASP A 234 24.97 -92.59 -63.05
C ASP A 234 24.05 -93.56 -63.81
N GLU A 235 22.77 -93.24 -63.97
CA GLU A 235 21.81 -94.03 -64.75
C GLU A 235 22.06 -93.94 -66.25
N LEU A 236 22.34 -92.77 -66.81
CA LEU A 236 22.69 -92.62 -68.22
C LEU A 236 24.02 -93.33 -68.53
N MET A 237 24.99 -93.32 -67.62
CA MET A 237 26.21 -94.14 -67.74
C MET A 237 25.88 -95.64 -67.70
N LYS A 238 25.05 -96.11 -66.75
CA LYS A 238 24.57 -97.50 -66.74
C LYS A 238 23.79 -97.86 -68.01
N GLN A 239 23.00 -96.94 -68.57
CA GLN A 239 22.27 -97.11 -69.83
C GLN A 239 23.21 -97.16 -71.03
N ILE A 240 24.28 -96.35 -71.08
CA ILE A 240 25.31 -96.43 -72.12
C ILE A 240 26.05 -97.79 -72.05
N TYR A 241 26.46 -98.23 -70.86
CA TYR A 241 27.12 -99.53 -70.68
C TYR A 241 26.19 -100.72 -70.96
N SER A 242 24.90 -100.64 -70.62
CA SER A 242 23.93 -101.72 -70.87
C SER A 242 23.36 -101.70 -72.29
N ALA A 243 23.22 -100.55 -72.96
CA ALA A 243 22.88 -100.47 -74.38
C ALA A 243 24.02 -101.00 -75.26
N HIS A 244 25.28 -100.86 -74.83
CA HIS A 244 26.42 -101.56 -75.44
C HIS A 244 26.31 -103.10 -75.26
N ALA A 245 25.54 -103.60 -74.29
CA ALA A 245 25.48 -105.01 -73.90
C ALA A 245 24.15 -105.74 -74.20
N SER A 246 23.06 -105.05 -74.59
CA SER A 246 21.70 -105.64 -74.62
C SER A 246 20.87 -105.33 -75.88
N ALA A 247 21.49 -105.33 -77.05
CA ALA A 247 20.81 -105.19 -78.33
C ALA A 247 20.09 -106.48 -78.81
N GLN A 248 19.20 -107.09 -78.01
CA GLN A 248 18.35 -108.21 -78.46
C GLN A 248 17.10 -108.49 -77.57
N SER A 249 15.90 -108.41 -78.18
CA SER A 249 14.64 -109.17 -77.90
C SER A 249 14.06 -109.31 -76.47
N ALA A 250 12.75 -109.32 -76.24
CA ALA A 250 11.57 -108.99 -77.05
C ALA A 250 10.34 -108.81 -76.13
N PHE A 251 9.30 -108.10 -76.58
CA PHE A 251 8.07 -107.88 -75.81
C PHE A 251 7.18 -109.14 -75.76
N THR A 252 6.51 -109.36 -74.64
CA THR A 252 5.32 -110.22 -74.52
C THR A 252 4.12 -109.36 -74.13
N LEU A 253 2.95 -109.58 -74.73
CA LEU A 253 1.73 -108.82 -74.44
C LEU A 253 0.98 -109.45 -73.25
N PRO A 254 0.70 -108.69 -72.17
CA PRO A 254 -0.36 -109.02 -71.21
C PRO A 254 -1.75 -108.87 -71.85
N ASP A 255 -2.81 -109.35 -71.19
CA ASP A 255 -4.20 -109.16 -71.66
C ASP A 255 -4.56 -107.67 -71.74
N LEU A 256 -4.57 -107.18 -72.98
CA LEU A 256 -4.81 -105.78 -73.28
C LEU A 256 -6.25 -105.35 -72.96
N ALA A 257 -7.22 -106.28 -72.94
CA ALA A 257 -8.64 -105.93 -72.81
C ALA A 257 -9.04 -105.65 -71.34
N ALA A 258 -8.57 -106.47 -70.41
CA ALA A 258 -8.72 -106.21 -68.98
C ALA A 258 -7.95 -104.94 -68.58
N ALA A 259 -6.70 -104.81 -69.05
CA ALA A 259 -5.87 -103.63 -68.81
C ALA A 259 -6.51 -102.35 -69.37
N LEU A 260 -7.00 -102.34 -70.62
CA LEU A 260 -7.68 -101.18 -71.22
C LEU A 260 -8.93 -100.76 -70.43
N LYS A 261 -9.76 -101.71 -69.97
CA LYS A 261 -10.92 -101.38 -69.13
C LYS A 261 -10.51 -100.79 -67.79
N GLN A 262 -9.51 -101.37 -67.12
CA GLN A 262 -9.01 -100.85 -65.86
C GLN A 262 -8.42 -99.45 -66.03
N ILE A 263 -7.60 -99.24 -67.07
CA ILE A 263 -7.03 -97.94 -67.46
C ILE A 263 -8.15 -96.94 -67.78
N GLN A 264 -9.19 -97.34 -68.51
CA GLN A 264 -10.34 -96.47 -68.79
C GLN A 264 -11.03 -96.05 -67.49
N THR A 265 -11.37 -96.99 -66.61
CA THR A 265 -11.97 -96.64 -65.31
C THR A 265 -11.06 -95.79 -64.44
N GLN A 266 -9.74 -95.95 -64.52
CA GLN A 266 -8.78 -95.08 -63.82
C GLN A 266 -8.80 -93.66 -64.41
N TYR A 267 -8.86 -93.50 -65.74
CA TYR A 267 -9.00 -92.20 -66.38
C TYR A 267 -10.34 -91.53 -66.08
N ASP A 268 -11.44 -92.27 -66.06
CA ASP A 268 -12.76 -91.77 -65.69
C ASP A 268 -12.77 -91.30 -64.22
N ASP A 269 -12.19 -92.09 -63.30
CA ASP A 269 -11.99 -91.74 -61.89
C ASP A 269 -11.11 -90.50 -61.71
N ILE A 270 -10.00 -90.40 -62.45
CA ILE A 270 -9.06 -89.27 -62.41
C ILE A 270 -9.73 -88.00 -62.97
N ALA A 271 -10.50 -88.12 -64.05
CA ALA A 271 -11.27 -87.00 -64.62
C ALA A 271 -12.35 -86.51 -63.64
N ALA A 272 -13.08 -87.42 -62.99
CA ALA A 272 -14.07 -87.09 -61.97
C ALA A 272 -13.44 -86.40 -60.74
N LYS A 273 -12.30 -86.92 -60.24
CA LYS A 273 -11.54 -86.31 -59.13
C LYS A 273 -11.01 -84.93 -59.51
N ASN A 274 -10.37 -84.79 -60.68
CA ASN A 274 -9.85 -83.51 -61.18
C ASN A 274 -10.98 -82.47 -61.34
N LEU A 275 -12.16 -82.88 -61.84
CA LEU A 275 -13.33 -82.00 -61.89
C LEU A 275 -13.78 -81.56 -60.48
N GLN A 276 -13.89 -82.48 -59.52
CA GLN A 276 -14.26 -82.16 -58.13
C GLN A 276 -13.20 -81.28 -57.42
N GLU A 277 -11.91 -81.52 -57.69
CA GLU A 277 -10.79 -80.74 -57.18
C GLU A 277 -10.79 -79.33 -57.77
N MET A 278 -11.01 -79.16 -59.08
CA MET A 278 -11.21 -77.84 -59.70
C MET A 278 -12.43 -77.12 -59.12
N ASP A 279 -13.55 -77.81 -58.97
CA ASP A 279 -14.82 -77.20 -58.52
C ASP A 279 -14.75 -76.75 -57.05
N SER A 280 -14.10 -77.55 -56.20
CA SER A 280 -13.80 -77.19 -54.81
C SER A 280 -12.68 -76.14 -54.69
N TRP A 281 -11.66 -76.16 -55.54
CA TRP A 281 -10.63 -75.13 -55.62
C TRP A 281 -11.23 -73.77 -56.01
N TYR A 282 -12.11 -73.73 -57.00
CA TYR A 282 -12.84 -72.51 -57.37
C TYR A 282 -13.74 -72.03 -56.24
N LYS A 283 -14.54 -72.90 -55.60
CA LYS A 283 -15.37 -72.52 -54.44
C LYS A 283 -14.53 -71.91 -53.32
N ASN A 284 -13.47 -72.59 -52.89
CA ASN A 284 -12.52 -72.09 -51.90
C ASN A 284 -11.87 -70.74 -52.32
N LYS A 285 -11.57 -70.55 -53.61
CA LYS A 285 -11.02 -69.30 -54.14
C LYS A 285 -12.04 -68.16 -54.08
N PHE A 286 -13.28 -68.40 -54.53
CA PHE A 286 -14.37 -67.43 -54.51
C PHE A 286 -14.79 -67.07 -53.08
N GLU A 287 -14.92 -68.04 -52.18
CA GLU A 287 -15.17 -67.79 -50.75
C GLU A 287 -14.02 -67.01 -50.11
N GLY A 288 -12.77 -67.38 -50.39
CA GLY A 288 -11.59 -66.66 -49.91
C GLY A 288 -11.53 -65.20 -50.39
N LEU A 289 -11.91 -64.93 -51.63
CA LEU A 289 -12.02 -63.56 -52.17
C LEU A 289 -13.22 -62.79 -51.59
N THR A 290 -14.37 -63.45 -51.43
CA THR A 290 -15.58 -62.85 -50.86
C THR A 290 -15.39 -62.50 -49.38
N SER A 291 -14.79 -63.41 -48.62
CA SER A 291 -14.45 -63.21 -47.20
C SER A 291 -13.44 -62.07 -47.01
N LYS A 292 -12.40 -61.98 -47.85
CA LYS A 292 -11.47 -60.83 -47.87
C LYS A 292 -12.18 -59.53 -48.21
N THR A 293 -13.08 -59.54 -49.19
CA THR A 293 -13.87 -58.36 -49.59
C THR A 293 -14.81 -57.88 -48.48
N SER A 294 -15.56 -58.78 -47.81
CA SER A 294 -16.41 -58.41 -46.67
C SER A 294 -15.56 -57.80 -45.55
N ARG A 295 -14.49 -58.50 -45.11
CA ARG A 295 -13.59 -58.00 -44.07
C ARG A 295 -13.00 -56.63 -44.40
N HIS A 296 -12.74 -56.32 -45.67
CA HIS A 296 -12.31 -55.00 -46.11
C HIS A 296 -13.43 -53.96 -45.98
N VAL A 297 -14.65 -54.25 -46.45
CA VAL A 297 -15.83 -53.38 -46.30
C VAL A 297 -16.14 -53.12 -44.82
N ASP A 298 -16.04 -54.13 -43.97
CA ASP A 298 -16.30 -54.03 -42.53
C ASP A 298 -15.24 -53.19 -41.81
N LYS A 299 -13.95 -53.32 -42.17
CA LYS A 299 -12.88 -52.43 -41.72
C LYS A 299 -13.10 -50.97 -42.14
N VAL A 300 -13.46 -50.74 -43.41
CA VAL A 300 -13.79 -49.39 -43.92
C VAL A 300 -15.00 -48.81 -43.19
N ARG A 301 -15.99 -49.63 -42.81
CA ARG A 301 -17.13 -49.20 -41.99
C ARG A 301 -16.71 -48.82 -40.56
N SER A 302 -15.79 -49.59 -39.95
CA SER A 302 -15.24 -49.27 -38.62
C SER A 302 -14.51 -47.92 -38.65
N ILE A 303 -13.53 -47.75 -39.54
CA ILE A 303 -12.75 -46.52 -39.69
C ILE A 303 -13.67 -45.31 -39.96
N ARG A 304 -14.71 -45.48 -40.78
CA ARG A 304 -15.71 -44.42 -41.02
C ARG A 304 -16.52 -44.06 -39.78
N ASN A 305 -16.83 -45.02 -38.92
CA ASN A 305 -17.50 -44.78 -37.64
C ASN A 305 -16.56 -44.11 -36.63
N GLU A 306 -15.29 -44.52 -36.57
CA GLU A 306 -14.24 -43.92 -35.73
C GLU A 306 -14.02 -42.44 -36.11
N ILE A 307 -13.87 -42.14 -37.40
CA ILE A 307 -13.79 -40.76 -37.93
C ILE A 307 -15.06 -39.97 -37.58
N ALA A 308 -16.25 -40.58 -37.64
CA ALA A 308 -17.50 -39.94 -37.26
C ALA A 308 -17.66 -39.72 -35.74
N GLY A 309 -17.00 -40.54 -34.92
CA GLY A 309 -16.85 -40.35 -33.47
C GLY A 309 -15.92 -39.16 -33.18
N ALA A 310 -14.67 -39.24 -33.63
CA ALA A 310 -13.67 -38.18 -33.45
C ALA A 310 -14.17 -36.81 -33.94
N LYS A 311 -14.93 -36.75 -35.05
CA LYS A 311 -15.54 -35.50 -35.54
C LYS A 311 -16.63 -34.94 -34.60
N LYS A 312 -17.39 -35.78 -33.90
CA LYS A 312 -18.34 -35.34 -32.85
C LYS A 312 -17.59 -34.86 -31.61
N ASP A 313 -16.52 -35.55 -31.23
CA ASP A 313 -15.74 -35.23 -30.04
C ASP A 313 -15.00 -33.90 -30.21
N ILE A 314 -14.40 -33.65 -31.39
CA ILE A 314 -13.86 -32.34 -31.78
C ILE A 314 -14.94 -31.26 -31.63
N GLN A 315 -16.13 -31.45 -32.22
CA GLN A 315 -17.22 -30.49 -32.06
C GLN A 315 -17.73 -30.33 -30.62
N SER A 316 -17.59 -31.33 -29.75
CA SER A 316 -17.85 -31.17 -28.31
C SER A 316 -16.81 -30.24 -27.70
N LYS A 317 -15.53 -30.49 -27.98
CA LYS A 317 -14.41 -29.68 -27.47
C LYS A 317 -14.42 -28.25 -27.99
N ASP A 318 -14.80 -28.01 -29.25
CA ASP A 318 -15.01 -26.67 -29.78
C ASP A 318 -16.07 -25.90 -28.97
N ARG A 319 -17.22 -26.52 -28.70
CA ARG A 319 -18.31 -25.92 -27.89
C ARG A 319 -17.90 -25.73 -26.42
N GLU A 320 -17.13 -26.65 -25.84
CA GLU A 320 -16.56 -26.52 -24.50
C GLU A 320 -15.57 -25.35 -24.43
N LEU A 321 -14.70 -25.20 -25.44
CA LEU A 321 -13.74 -24.10 -25.56
C LEU A 321 -14.45 -22.75 -25.72
N ASP A 322 -15.47 -22.65 -26.58
CA ASP A 322 -16.23 -21.39 -26.76
C ASP A 322 -17.05 -21.03 -25.52
N ALA A 323 -17.60 -22.02 -24.81
CA ALA A 323 -18.25 -21.80 -23.52
C ALA A 323 -17.26 -21.36 -22.42
N LEU A 324 -15.99 -21.79 -22.48
CA LEU A 324 -14.94 -21.33 -21.57
C LEU A 324 -14.42 -19.93 -21.95
N ARG A 325 -14.27 -19.63 -23.26
CA ARG A 325 -13.94 -18.28 -23.76
C ARG A 325 -14.96 -17.25 -23.30
N SER A 326 -16.24 -17.50 -23.54
CA SER A 326 -17.34 -16.61 -23.13
C SER A 326 -17.40 -16.41 -21.60
N LYS A 327 -17.10 -17.45 -20.80
CA LYS A 327 -16.96 -17.32 -19.34
C LYS A 327 -15.76 -16.45 -18.95
N ASN A 328 -14.62 -16.59 -19.62
CA ASN A 328 -13.44 -15.77 -19.36
C ASN A 328 -13.68 -14.30 -19.73
N GLU A 329 -14.24 -14.03 -20.91
CA GLU A 329 -14.64 -12.68 -21.34
C GLU A 329 -15.59 -12.00 -20.33
N ALA A 330 -16.55 -12.76 -19.78
CA ALA A 330 -17.46 -12.26 -18.75
C ALA A 330 -16.77 -11.98 -17.40
N LEU A 331 -15.78 -12.80 -17.01
CA LEU A 331 -14.97 -12.56 -15.82
C LEU A 331 -14.04 -11.34 -16.00
N GLU A 332 -13.38 -11.22 -17.16
CA GLU A 332 -12.57 -10.06 -17.52
C GLU A 332 -13.41 -8.76 -17.60
N ALA A 333 -14.64 -8.84 -18.08
CA ALA A 333 -15.57 -7.71 -18.06
C ALA A 333 -15.92 -7.30 -16.63
N ARG A 334 -16.22 -8.26 -15.74
CA ARG A 334 -16.50 -8.00 -14.31
C ARG A 334 -15.28 -7.44 -13.57
N ILE A 335 -14.07 -7.90 -13.90
CA ILE A 335 -12.81 -7.35 -13.36
C ILE A 335 -12.63 -5.90 -13.81
N ARG A 336 -12.87 -5.58 -15.09
CA ARG A 336 -12.81 -4.20 -15.59
C ARG A 336 -13.88 -3.29 -14.97
N GLU A 337 -15.12 -3.76 -14.85
CA GLU A 337 -16.21 -3.04 -14.19
C GLU A 337 -15.87 -2.72 -12.72
N THR A 338 -15.41 -3.72 -11.96
CA THR A 338 -15.00 -3.50 -10.57
C THR A 338 -13.81 -2.56 -10.46
N GLN A 339 -12.79 -2.68 -11.32
CA GLN A 339 -11.66 -1.74 -11.36
C GLN A 339 -12.11 -0.31 -11.68
N GLU A 340 -13.04 -0.11 -12.62
CA GLU A 340 -13.58 1.20 -12.97
C GLU A 340 -14.37 1.81 -11.81
N ASN A 341 -15.13 1.00 -11.06
CA ASN A 341 -15.88 1.47 -9.90
C ASN A 341 -14.94 1.85 -8.73
N HIS A 342 -13.91 1.05 -8.42
CA HIS A 342 -12.89 1.45 -7.44
C HIS A 342 -12.14 2.73 -7.87
N LYS A 343 -11.91 2.94 -9.18
CA LYS A 343 -11.30 4.16 -9.70
C LYS A 343 -12.19 5.39 -9.46
N LYS A 344 -13.52 5.28 -9.67
CA LYS A 344 -14.49 6.34 -9.36
C LYS A 344 -14.53 6.63 -7.86
N GLU A 345 -14.55 5.60 -7.01
CA GLU A 345 -14.51 5.76 -5.55
C GLU A 345 -13.23 6.50 -5.09
N LEU A 346 -12.07 6.21 -5.70
CA LEU A 346 -10.84 6.95 -5.44
C LEU A 346 -10.89 8.41 -5.92
N GLU A 347 -11.48 8.67 -7.09
CA GLU A 347 -11.68 10.02 -7.62
C GLU A 347 -12.62 10.86 -6.72
N ASP A 348 -13.73 10.26 -6.27
CA ASP A 348 -14.64 10.87 -5.29
C ASP A 348 -13.95 11.15 -3.95
N LEU A 349 -13.18 10.19 -3.42
CA LEU A 349 -12.41 10.39 -2.18
C LEU A 349 -11.41 11.53 -2.32
N VAL A 350 -10.62 11.58 -3.40
CA VAL A 350 -9.68 12.70 -3.68
C VAL A 350 -10.41 14.03 -3.76
N HIS A 351 -11.57 14.09 -4.42
CA HIS A 351 -12.40 15.30 -4.47
C HIS A 351 -12.91 15.72 -3.07
N THR A 352 -13.29 14.77 -2.20
CA THR A 352 -13.66 15.11 -0.82
C THR A 352 -12.47 15.61 0.01
N CYS A 353 -11.27 15.07 -0.18
CA CYS A 353 -10.05 15.56 0.46
C CYS A 353 -9.73 17.01 0.04
N ALA A 354 -9.72 17.30 -1.27
CA ALA A 354 -9.49 18.65 -1.79
C ALA A 354 -10.51 19.68 -1.24
N ARG A 355 -11.79 19.27 -1.11
CA ARG A 355 -12.84 20.10 -0.48
C ARG A 355 -12.59 20.33 1.02
N ILE A 356 -12.06 19.35 1.74
CA ILE A 356 -11.67 19.51 3.16
C ILE A 356 -10.46 20.45 3.28
N GLU A 357 -9.48 20.34 2.39
CA GLU A 357 -8.29 21.22 2.36
C GLU A 357 -8.67 22.68 2.07
N ALA A 358 -9.59 22.92 1.13
CA ALA A 358 -10.13 24.26 0.86
C ALA A 358 -10.80 24.87 2.10
N LEU A 359 -11.66 24.11 2.79
CA LEU A 359 -12.31 24.56 4.04
C LEU A 359 -11.29 24.80 5.18
N GLN A 360 -10.20 24.01 5.24
CA GLN A 360 -9.10 24.28 6.18
C GLN A 360 -8.33 25.56 5.83
N PHE A 361 -8.17 25.89 4.54
CA PHE A 361 -7.54 27.13 4.09
C PHE A 361 -8.40 28.35 4.42
N GLU A 362 -9.71 28.31 4.14
CA GLU A 362 -10.65 29.35 4.58
C GLU A 362 -10.59 29.58 6.10
N LEU A 363 -10.61 28.49 6.88
CA LEU A 363 -10.53 28.54 8.34
C LEU A 363 -9.20 29.13 8.86
N LYS A 364 -8.09 28.98 8.13
CA LYS A 364 -6.82 29.69 8.41
C LYS A 364 -6.96 31.19 8.11
N SER A 365 -7.46 31.55 6.93
CA SER A 365 -7.70 32.95 6.54
C SER A 365 -8.62 33.69 7.51
N TYR A 366 -9.68 33.05 8.03
CA TYR A 366 -10.54 33.66 9.04
C TYR A 366 -9.83 33.86 10.39
N LYS A 367 -8.94 32.93 10.82
CA LYS A 367 -8.11 33.13 12.01
C LYS A 367 -7.14 34.29 11.86
N GLU A 368 -6.52 34.42 10.68
CA GLU A 368 -5.61 35.52 10.36
C GLU A 368 -6.34 36.88 10.39
N LYS A 369 -7.53 36.96 9.79
CA LYS A 369 -8.40 38.16 9.85
C LYS A 369 -8.80 38.52 11.29
N ILE A 370 -9.17 37.53 12.11
CA ILE A 370 -9.49 37.75 13.53
C ILE A 370 -8.25 38.24 14.30
N ALA A 371 -7.07 37.67 14.07
CA ALA A 371 -5.83 38.12 14.70
C ALA A 371 -5.41 39.54 14.26
N LEU A 372 -5.70 39.92 13.01
CA LEU A 372 -5.51 41.26 12.48
C LEU A 372 -6.45 42.25 13.17
N HIS A 373 -7.75 41.97 13.22
CA HIS A 373 -8.73 42.82 13.93
C HIS A 373 -8.42 42.95 15.42
N LEU A 374 -7.97 41.89 16.11
CA LEU A 374 -7.54 41.99 17.51
C LEU A 374 -6.35 42.94 17.70
N ARG A 375 -5.46 43.06 16.70
CA ARG A 375 -4.39 44.07 16.69
C ARG A 375 -4.96 45.47 16.49
N GLU A 376 -5.81 45.67 15.48
CA GLU A 376 -6.47 46.96 15.20
C GLU A 376 -7.25 47.48 16.41
N TYR A 377 -7.97 46.60 17.12
CA TYR A 377 -8.66 46.95 18.36
C TYR A 377 -7.70 47.34 19.48
N GLN A 378 -6.55 46.67 19.62
CA GLN A 378 -5.53 47.05 20.61
C GLN A 378 -4.88 48.38 20.26
N ASP A 379 -4.58 48.64 18.98
CA ASP A 379 -3.97 49.89 18.52
C ASP A 379 -4.95 51.07 18.66
N LEU A 380 -6.23 50.89 18.30
CA LEU A 380 -7.29 51.87 18.55
C LEU A 380 -7.49 52.13 20.05
N LEU A 381 -7.42 51.07 20.88
CA LEU A 381 -7.49 51.18 22.34
C LEU A 381 -6.31 52.01 22.87
N ASN A 382 -5.08 51.77 22.39
CA ASN A 382 -3.90 52.57 22.73
C ASN A 382 -4.05 54.06 22.34
N VAL A 383 -4.62 54.35 21.17
CA VAL A 383 -4.88 55.75 20.73
C VAL A 383 -5.94 56.42 21.60
N LYS A 384 -7.07 55.76 21.83
CA LYS A 384 -8.13 56.23 22.73
C LYS A 384 -7.59 56.49 24.15
N MET A 385 -6.65 55.66 24.62
CA MET A 385 -5.94 55.82 25.89
C MET A 385 -5.05 57.06 25.91
N ALA A 386 -4.23 57.29 24.87
CA ALA A 386 -3.42 58.51 24.74
C ALA A 386 -4.29 59.78 24.76
N LEU A 387 -5.42 59.78 24.03
CA LEU A 387 -6.40 60.87 24.03
C LEU A 387 -7.02 61.13 25.41
N GLU A 388 -7.21 60.09 26.23
CA GLU A 388 -7.72 60.25 27.60
C GLU A 388 -6.67 60.88 28.52
N ILE A 389 -5.38 60.59 28.33
CA ILE A 389 -4.31 61.33 29.00
C ILE A 389 -4.31 62.79 28.55
N GLU A 390 -4.38 63.08 27.25
CA GLU A 390 -4.48 64.44 26.73
C GLU A 390 -5.68 65.20 27.33
N ILE A 391 -6.86 64.58 27.40
CA ILE A 391 -8.04 65.18 28.06
C ILE A 391 -7.75 65.48 29.54
N THR A 392 -7.05 64.60 30.27
CA THR A 392 -6.69 64.89 31.67
C THR A 392 -5.59 65.95 31.83
N THR A 393 -4.68 66.13 30.87
CA THR A 393 -3.69 67.21 30.91
C THR A 393 -4.31 68.55 30.52
N TYR A 394 -5.16 68.59 29.49
CA TYR A 394 -5.94 69.80 29.16
C TYR A 394 -6.84 70.23 30.31
N ARG A 395 -7.56 69.30 30.98
CA ARG A 395 -8.34 69.62 32.19
C ARG A 395 -7.47 70.23 33.29
N LYS A 396 -6.31 69.64 33.59
CA LYS A 396 -5.36 70.20 34.59
C LYS A 396 -4.79 71.56 34.22
N LEU A 397 -4.58 71.85 32.92
CA LEU A 397 -4.20 73.19 32.48
C LEU A 397 -5.34 74.19 32.70
N ILE A 398 -6.58 73.81 32.38
CA ILE A 398 -7.77 74.65 32.59
C ILE A 398 -8.00 74.87 34.10
N GLU A 399 -7.94 73.82 34.93
CA GLU A 399 -8.00 73.92 36.39
C GLU A 399 -6.90 74.84 36.96
N GLY A 400 -5.70 74.82 36.37
CA GLY A 400 -4.60 75.74 36.71
C GLY A 400 -4.84 77.19 36.27
N GLU A 401 -5.42 77.40 35.09
CA GLU A 401 -5.87 78.71 34.61
C GLU A 401 -7.04 79.25 35.46
N ASP A 402 -8.00 78.41 35.83
CA ASP A 402 -9.15 78.77 36.68
C ASP A 402 -8.71 79.08 38.11
N LEU A 403 -7.70 78.39 38.66
CA LEU A 403 -7.07 78.78 39.93
C LEU A 403 -6.36 80.13 39.82
N ARG A 404 -5.67 80.40 38.70
CA ARG A 404 -5.02 81.69 38.42
C ARG A 404 -6.06 82.82 38.26
N LEU A 405 -7.14 82.57 37.52
CA LEU A 405 -8.20 83.52 37.24
C LEU A 405 -9.11 83.74 38.45
N SER A 406 -9.41 82.71 39.25
CA SER A 406 -10.15 82.84 40.50
C SER A 406 -9.36 83.64 41.54
N GLY A 407 -8.04 83.43 41.64
CA GLY A 407 -7.16 84.31 42.42
C GLY A 407 -7.16 85.78 41.93
N MET A 408 -7.31 85.99 40.62
CA MET A 408 -7.48 87.33 40.02
C MET A 408 -8.91 87.88 40.16
N MET A 409 -9.95 87.04 40.29
CA MET A 409 -11.33 87.48 40.48
C MET A 409 -11.67 87.75 41.94
N GLN A 410 -11.06 87.03 42.90
CA GLN A 410 -11.11 87.39 44.32
C GLN A 410 -10.43 88.74 44.60
N THR A 411 -9.59 89.24 43.69
CA THR A 411 -9.01 90.60 43.74
C THR A 411 -9.72 91.62 42.85
N LEU A 412 -10.78 91.23 42.11
CA LEU A 412 -11.54 92.11 41.19
C LEU A 412 -13.06 92.11 41.41
N SER A 413 -13.62 91.26 42.27
CA SER A 413 -15.07 91.22 42.56
C SER A 413 -15.58 92.40 43.41
N LEU A 414 -14.74 93.42 43.64
CA LEU A 414 -15.08 94.67 44.33
C LEU A 414 -15.52 95.80 43.38
N THR A 415 -15.81 95.52 42.10
CA THR A 415 -16.31 96.54 41.17
C THR A 415 -17.38 96.05 40.17
N SER A 416 -18.64 96.29 40.54
CA SER A 416 -19.77 96.69 39.68
C SER A 416 -20.06 96.01 38.33
N CYS A 417 -21.29 95.49 38.25
CA CYS A 417 -22.28 95.52 37.13
C CYS A 417 -22.14 96.64 36.05
N SER A 418 -22.78 96.63 34.87
CA SER A 418 -24.10 96.06 34.46
C SER A 418 -24.28 96.04 32.92
N VAL A 419 -25.33 95.36 32.39
CA VAL A 419 -26.05 95.57 31.08
C VAL A 419 -25.25 95.48 29.74
N SER A 420 -25.80 95.15 28.55
CA SER A 420 -27.05 94.48 28.14
C SER A 420 -26.95 93.93 26.68
N ALA A 421 -27.75 92.90 26.38
CA ALA A 421 -28.26 92.37 25.09
C ALA A 421 -27.74 92.87 23.71
N ILE A 422 -27.54 91.93 22.76
CA ILE A 422 -28.36 91.71 21.52
C ILE A 422 -27.79 90.57 20.65
N GLY A 423 -28.66 89.62 20.24
CA GLY A 423 -28.45 88.68 19.11
C GLY A 423 -27.42 87.55 19.28
N GLY A 424 -27.59 86.34 18.71
CA GLY A 424 -28.76 85.77 18.03
C GLY A 424 -28.38 84.62 17.08
N GLY A 425 -28.83 83.37 17.33
CA GLY A 425 -28.52 82.25 16.43
C GLY A 425 -28.82 80.83 16.96
N MET A 426 -29.87 80.24 16.41
CA MET A 426 -30.07 78.81 16.09
C MET A 426 -28.77 77.99 15.78
N SER A 427 -28.67 76.67 15.96
CA SER A 427 -29.57 75.62 16.49
C SER A 427 -28.82 74.26 16.58
N PHE A 428 -29.56 73.17 16.86
CA PHE A 428 -29.25 71.76 16.57
C PHE A 428 -28.46 70.95 17.62
N SER A 429 -28.84 69.67 17.70
CA SER A 429 -28.56 68.66 18.73
C SER A 429 -27.38 67.75 18.40
N GLY A 430 -26.75 67.16 19.41
CA GLY A 430 -25.87 66.00 19.20
C GLY A 430 -25.31 65.40 20.48
N GLY A 431 -26.01 64.42 21.07
CA GLY A 431 -25.46 63.63 22.17
C GLY A 431 -24.48 62.57 21.66
N SER A 432 -23.36 62.38 22.36
CA SER A 432 -22.41 61.28 22.10
C SER A 432 -21.79 60.75 23.40
N MET A 433 -21.21 59.56 23.33
CA MET A 433 -20.75 58.76 24.47
C MET A 433 -19.22 58.70 24.57
N GLY A 434 -18.70 58.48 25.78
CA GLY A 434 -17.57 57.55 25.99
C GLY A 434 -16.21 58.13 26.42
N GLY A 435 -15.37 57.22 26.94
CA GLY A 435 -14.02 57.45 27.49
C GLY A 435 -14.02 57.75 29.00
N GLY A 436 -13.31 57.04 29.89
CA GLY A 436 -12.37 55.91 29.76
C GLY A 436 -10.97 56.24 30.36
N ALA A 437 -10.01 55.30 30.42
CA ALA A 437 -8.68 55.58 31.00
C ALA A 437 -7.46 54.72 30.53
N SER A 438 -6.28 55.17 31.03
CA SER A 438 -4.86 54.71 30.91
C SER A 438 -4.14 55.19 29.63
N ILE A 439 -2.84 55.02 29.29
CA ILE A 439 -1.63 54.28 29.78
C ILE A 439 -0.34 55.06 29.38
N GLN A 440 0.86 54.58 29.79
CA GLN A 440 2.22 54.94 29.26
C GLN A 440 2.80 56.29 29.74
N LEU A 441 4.12 56.61 29.60
CA LEU A 441 5.25 56.04 28.81
C LEU A 441 6.58 56.16 29.63
N PHE A 442 7.34 55.07 29.92
CA PHE A 442 8.65 54.64 29.33
C PHE A 442 10.00 55.14 29.95
N GLY A 443 11.06 54.29 29.90
CA GLY A 443 12.49 54.63 30.19
C GLY A 443 13.43 53.43 30.52
N GLY A 444 14.67 53.40 29.99
CA GLY A 444 15.70 52.32 30.18
C GLY A 444 16.85 52.67 31.16
N PRO A 445 18.13 52.17 31.06
CA PRO A 445 18.77 51.43 29.94
C PRO A 445 19.92 50.38 30.28
N THR A 446 20.69 49.96 29.24
CA THR A 446 22.14 49.52 29.16
C THR A 446 22.69 48.07 29.42
N SER A 447 23.27 47.50 28.33
CA SER A 447 24.63 46.90 28.15
C SER A 447 25.13 45.57 28.78
N PHE A 448 25.67 44.65 27.92
CA PHE A 448 27.06 44.13 27.94
C PHE A 448 27.45 43.42 26.61
N MET A 449 28.71 42.98 26.44
CA MET A 449 29.36 42.45 25.20
C MET A 449 30.52 41.49 25.60
N TRP A 450 31.05 40.48 24.87
CA TRP A 450 31.38 40.21 23.44
C TRP A 450 30.86 38.80 22.97
N LEU A 451 31.37 37.96 22.03
CA LEU A 451 32.64 37.77 21.26
C LEU A 451 32.42 36.92 19.96
N LEU A 452 33.49 36.50 19.28
CA LEU A 452 33.57 35.79 17.97
C LEU A 452 34.03 34.31 18.16
N GLN A 453 33.51 33.29 17.44
CA GLN A 453 33.84 32.81 16.06
C GLN A 453 35.26 32.19 15.91
N PRO A 454 35.57 31.26 14.94
CA PRO A 454 34.70 30.54 13.98
C PRO A 454 35.01 29.02 13.75
N SER A 455 34.16 28.37 12.95
CA SER A 455 34.43 27.29 11.95
C SER A 455 35.14 25.97 12.28
N ALA A 456 34.49 24.85 11.89
CA ALA A 456 35.12 23.70 11.21
C ALA A 456 34.09 22.97 10.32
N PHE A 457 34.45 22.63 9.09
CA PHE A 457 33.65 21.83 8.14
C PHE A 457 34.48 20.59 7.79
N SER A 458 33.91 19.39 7.86
CA SER A 458 34.62 18.13 7.55
C SER A 458 33.73 17.17 6.79
N PHE A 459 34.28 16.52 5.77
CA PHE A 459 33.52 15.79 4.75
C PHE A 459 34.35 14.57 4.28
N LEU A 460 33.73 13.38 4.27
CA LEU A 460 34.26 12.11 3.73
C LEU A 460 35.51 11.51 4.42
N PRO A 461 35.89 10.23 4.14
CA PRO A 461 35.17 9.20 3.39
C PRO A 461 34.83 7.93 4.21
N CYS A 462 33.85 7.15 3.74
CA CYS A 462 33.72 5.75 4.16
C CYS A 462 34.88 4.92 3.58
N ARG A 463 35.58 4.16 4.42
CA ARG A 463 36.72 3.31 4.01
C ARG A 463 36.24 1.87 3.81
N THR A 464 36.07 1.45 2.56
CA THR A 464 35.77 0.05 2.22
C THR A 464 36.99 -0.83 2.55
N VAL A 465 36.88 -1.69 3.55
CA VAL A 465 37.80 -2.80 3.76
C VAL A 465 37.16 -4.05 3.15
N LYS A 466 37.63 -4.42 1.95
CA LYS A 466 37.62 -5.81 1.52
C LYS A 466 38.81 -6.52 2.16
N ASN A 467 38.57 -7.75 2.59
CA ASN A 467 39.42 -8.94 2.69
C ASN A 467 38.44 -9.96 3.31
N GLU A 468 37.88 -10.94 2.61
CA GLU A 468 38.55 -12.10 1.99
C GLU A 468 39.33 -12.89 3.06
N ASP A 469 38.64 -13.88 3.67
CA ASP A 469 39.18 -15.06 4.37
C ASP A 469 38.02 -15.96 4.88
N ASP A 470 37.17 -16.46 3.97
CA ASP A 470 36.22 -17.56 4.25
C ASP A 470 36.74 -18.84 3.55
N VAL A 471 37.41 -19.71 4.30
CA VAL A 471 37.95 -20.98 3.79
C VAL A 471 36.81 -22.00 3.67
N LEU A 472 36.35 -22.23 2.44
CA LEU A 472 35.41 -23.32 2.13
C LEU A 472 36.16 -24.65 2.03
N GLU A 473 36.27 -25.35 3.17
CA GLU A 473 36.72 -26.74 3.26
C GLU A 473 35.67 -27.66 2.58
N MET A 474 35.93 -28.00 1.32
CA MET A 474 35.04 -28.82 0.49
C MET A 474 35.29 -30.31 0.73
N ASP A 475 34.54 -30.87 1.67
CA ASP A 475 34.58 -32.27 2.06
C ASP A 475 33.99 -33.19 0.96
N HIS A 476 34.78 -33.47 -0.07
CA HIS A 476 34.41 -34.34 -1.18
C HIS A 476 34.48 -35.83 -0.78
N GLN A 477 33.40 -36.35 -0.18
CA GLN A 477 33.21 -37.79 -0.03
C GLN A 477 32.91 -38.44 -1.39
N GLU A 478 33.95 -38.94 -2.06
CA GLU A 478 33.84 -39.74 -3.28
C GLU A 478 33.13 -41.08 -3.02
N GLN A 479 31.82 -41.13 -3.22
CA GLN A 479 31.08 -42.40 -3.26
C GLN A 479 31.34 -43.10 -4.60
N THR A 480 32.38 -43.94 -4.62
CA THR A 480 32.74 -44.78 -5.78
C THR A 480 31.73 -45.92 -5.95
N TYR A 481 30.78 -45.76 -6.87
CA TYR A 481 29.82 -46.80 -7.22
C TYR A 481 30.47 -47.87 -8.12
N THR A 482 30.86 -48.99 -7.53
CA THR A 482 31.28 -50.18 -8.29
C THR A 482 30.06 -50.91 -8.88
N ILE A 483 29.86 -50.76 -10.19
CA ILE A 483 28.87 -51.55 -10.94
C ILE A 483 29.50 -52.92 -11.23
N THR A 484 28.93 -53.98 -10.65
CA THR A 484 29.36 -55.37 -10.85
C THR A 484 28.28 -56.20 -11.53
N GLY A 485 28.69 -56.95 -12.56
CA GLY A 485 27.83 -57.88 -13.31
C GLY A 485 27.21 -57.28 -14.59
N ALA A 486 26.98 -58.07 -15.64
CA ALA A 486 27.45 -59.44 -15.87
C ALA A 486 27.41 -59.78 -17.37
N ALA A 487 28.44 -60.47 -17.85
CA ALA A 487 28.48 -61.18 -19.14
C ALA A 487 29.66 -62.17 -19.10
N ASP A 488 29.40 -63.40 -18.62
CA ASP A 488 30.29 -64.53 -18.86
C ASP A 488 29.92 -65.11 -20.25
N ASP A 489 30.57 -64.61 -21.31
CA ASP A 489 30.55 -65.28 -22.60
C ASP A 489 31.57 -66.42 -22.56
N SER A 490 31.06 -67.65 -22.37
CA SER A 490 31.86 -68.88 -22.34
C SER A 490 31.92 -69.52 -23.73
N ASP A 491 33.06 -69.41 -24.40
CA ASP A 491 33.32 -70.12 -25.66
C ASP A 491 33.53 -71.63 -25.41
N GLU A 492 32.54 -72.46 -25.74
CA GLU A 492 32.69 -73.92 -25.91
C GLU A 492 32.14 -74.37 -27.29
N GLU A 493 33.00 -75.12 -28.01
CA GLU A 493 32.83 -75.79 -29.33
C GLU A 493 32.62 -74.92 -30.60
#